data_AF-A0A3C1RXB2-F1
#
_entry.id   AF-A0A3C1RXB2-F1
#
_cell.length_a   1.000
_cell.length_b   1.000
_cell.length_c   1.000
_cell.angle_alpha   90.00
_cell.angle_beta   90.00
_cell.angle_gamma   90.00
#
_symmetry.space_group_name_H-M   'P 1'
#
loop_
_entity.id
_entity.type
_entity.pdbx_description
1 polymer ?
#
loop_
_entity_poly.entity_id
_entity_poly.type
_entity_poly.pdbx_seq_one_letter_code
_entity_poly.pdbx_strand_id
1 'polypeptide(L)'
;MTTTDSRLSEFGAFIQTKWKIFSSDFVLSQAPTYDTWRKHLIRKRLNLGFSLALLSYFTFSVSEINNFFFNPENFHPSWLATQIVVECGLIIGLLILRTPLGQKHPASMFLLFSWLVTITPQIRETLSGVARASIIEWPLMFFSQATLIPVYWPLHLISQLGVFVYYQGTKILLNLKVELPADWMTADFLFLYLFWICLICNLSVYLYDRLARSEFNSRKALEKAYIQVKEEQERSESLLLNILPHSIAQRLKLQPSTIADSFTDAGVLFADIVGFTELSGRFDPPQLVDLLNQIFSEFDHLAELHGLEKIKTIGDAYMVVSGL
;
A
#
# COMPACT_ATOMS: atom_id res chain seq x y z
N MET A 1 -6.60 11.19 40.70
CA MET A 1 -7.13 10.19 39.75
C MET A 1 -6.99 10.68 38.30
N THR A 2 -5.96 11.49 37.98
CA THR A 2 -5.92 12.32 36.76
C THR A 2 -4.59 12.26 35.99
N THR A 3 -3.61 11.47 36.44
CA THR A 3 -2.26 11.41 35.85
C THR A 3 -1.96 10.10 35.10
N THR A 4 -2.78 9.06 35.30
CA THR A 4 -2.64 7.76 34.62
C THR A 4 -3.34 7.74 33.26
N ASP A 5 -4.44 8.45 33.08
CA ASP A 5 -5.19 8.49 31.81
C ASP A 5 -4.45 9.24 30.70
N SER A 6 -3.72 10.31 31.01
CA SER A 6 -2.98 11.08 29.98
C SER A 6 -1.81 10.28 29.39
N ARG A 7 -1.15 9.45 30.20
CA ARG A 7 -0.05 8.60 29.73
C ARG A 7 -0.55 7.43 28.90
N LEU A 8 -1.74 6.91 29.20
CA LEU A 8 -2.38 5.86 28.38
C LEU A 8 -2.88 6.41 27.04
N SER A 9 -3.40 7.64 27.01
CA SER A 9 -3.77 8.30 25.73
C SER A 9 -2.56 8.67 24.88
N GLU A 10 -1.46 9.16 25.49
CA GLU A 10 -0.21 9.44 24.77
C GLU A 10 0.46 8.16 24.26
N PHE A 11 0.43 7.08 25.04
CA PHE A 11 0.95 5.78 24.60
C PHE A 11 0.09 5.19 23.47
N GLY A 12 -1.24 5.31 23.56
CA GLY A 12 -2.17 4.93 22.49
C GLY A 12 -1.96 5.72 21.20
N ALA A 13 -1.75 7.04 21.30
CA ALA A 13 -1.43 7.91 20.17
C ALA A 13 -0.04 7.62 19.58
N PHE A 14 0.96 7.32 20.43
CA PHE A 14 2.30 6.91 20.01
C PHE A 14 2.29 5.55 19.28
N ILE A 15 1.54 4.58 19.81
CA ILE A 15 1.33 3.29 19.16
C ILE A 15 0.59 3.49 17.83
N GLN A 16 -0.51 4.25 17.77
CA GLN A 16 -1.21 4.53 16.50
C GLN A 16 -0.35 5.25 15.46
N THR A 17 0.50 6.19 15.89
CA THR A 17 1.38 6.95 14.99
C THR A 17 2.51 6.05 14.45
N LYS A 18 3.13 5.21 15.30
CA LYS A 18 4.07 4.19 14.82
C LYS A 18 3.40 3.09 14.02
N TRP A 19 2.17 2.69 14.34
CA TRP A 19 1.41 1.72 13.55
C TRP A 19 1.07 2.27 12.17
N LYS A 20 0.76 3.57 12.03
CA LYS A 20 0.61 4.24 10.72
C LYS A 20 1.91 4.25 9.89
N ILE A 21 3.07 4.32 10.53
CA ILE A 21 4.38 4.21 9.86
C ILE A 21 4.69 2.74 9.48
N PHE A 22 4.14 1.79 10.23
CA PHE A 22 4.27 0.36 9.96
C PHE A 22 3.21 -0.20 9.01
N SER A 23 2.05 0.43 8.89
CA SER A 23 0.93 -0.04 8.09
C SER A 23 1.20 0.16 6.61
N SER A 24 0.86 -0.86 5.84
CA SER A 24 0.82 -0.82 4.38
C SER A 24 -0.03 0.33 3.84
N ASP A 25 -0.98 0.85 4.62
CA ASP A 25 -1.98 1.84 4.21
C ASP A 25 -1.39 3.20 3.81
N PHE A 26 -0.37 3.70 4.51
CA PHE A 26 0.28 4.98 4.15
C PHE A 26 1.11 4.88 2.87
N VAL A 27 1.75 3.73 2.64
CA VAL A 27 2.53 3.48 1.42
C VAL A 27 1.60 3.18 0.24
N LEU A 28 0.45 2.53 0.47
CA LEU A 28 -0.55 2.20 -0.55
C LEU A 28 -1.18 3.45 -1.17
N SER A 29 -1.47 4.50 -0.38
CA SER A 29 -2.08 5.72 -0.91
C SER A 29 -1.13 6.51 -1.82
N GLN A 30 0.18 6.50 -1.51
CA GLN A 30 1.19 7.25 -2.26
C GLN A 30 1.78 6.48 -3.46
N ALA A 31 1.61 5.15 -3.53
CA ALA A 31 2.20 4.37 -4.62
C ALA A 31 1.41 4.53 -5.94
N PRO A 32 2.05 4.97 -7.05
CA PRO A 32 1.36 5.12 -8.33
C PRO A 32 0.95 3.77 -8.95
N THR A 33 1.71 2.70 -8.69
CA THR A 33 1.44 1.36 -9.25
C THR A 33 1.76 0.23 -8.27
N TYR A 34 1.15 -0.95 -8.48
CA TYR A 34 1.43 -2.15 -7.70
C TYR A 34 2.94 -2.50 -7.68
N ASP A 35 3.64 -2.31 -8.79
CA ASP A 35 5.07 -2.62 -8.88
C ASP A 35 5.93 -1.69 -8.01
N THR A 36 5.58 -0.42 -7.91
CA THR A 36 6.26 0.52 -7.00
C THR A 36 6.03 0.16 -5.54
N TRP A 37 4.78 -0.15 -5.19
CA TRP A 37 4.42 -0.66 -3.85
C TRP A 37 5.19 -1.95 -3.51
N ARG A 38 5.23 -2.90 -4.45
CA ARG A 38 5.91 -4.18 -4.29
C ARG A 38 7.41 -4.02 -4.07
N LYS A 39 8.09 -3.16 -4.83
CA LYS A 39 9.53 -2.86 -4.63
C LYS A 39 9.81 -2.31 -3.23
N HIS A 40 8.96 -1.39 -2.75
CA HIS A 40 9.08 -0.86 -1.40
C HIS A 40 8.89 -1.95 -0.34
N LEU A 41 7.87 -2.80 -0.50
CA LEU A 41 7.59 -3.91 0.41
C LEU A 41 8.77 -4.89 0.48
N ILE A 42 9.31 -5.32 -0.67
CA ILE A 42 10.48 -6.21 -0.74
C ILE A 42 11.64 -5.61 0.04
N ARG A 43 11.97 -4.33 -0.17
CA ARG A 43 13.07 -3.67 0.54
C ARG A 43 12.85 -3.64 2.06
N LYS A 44 11.66 -3.27 2.51
CA LYS A 44 11.33 -3.19 3.95
C LYS A 44 11.44 -4.57 4.61
N ARG A 45 10.93 -5.60 3.93
CA ARG A 45 10.95 -6.99 4.43
C ARG A 45 12.35 -7.62 4.34
N LEU A 46 13.14 -7.29 3.33
CA LEU A 46 14.54 -7.71 3.24
C LEU A 46 15.37 -7.17 4.40
N ASN A 47 15.19 -5.89 4.78
CA ASN A 47 15.92 -5.33 5.94
C ASN A 47 15.63 -6.13 7.22
N LEU A 48 14.35 -6.48 7.43
CA LEU A 48 13.95 -7.36 8.53
C LEU A 48 14.53 -8.77 8.40
N GLY A 49 14.51 -9.37 7.20
CA GLY A 49 15.09 -10.68 6.93
C GLY A 49 16.59 -10.75 7.20
N PHE A 50 17.37 -9.79 6.67
CA PHE A 50 18.80 -9.67 6.95
C PHE A 50 19.08 -9.49 8.44
N SER A 51 18.29 -8.67 9.14
CA SER A 51 18.49 -8.43 10.58
C SER A 51 18.21 -9.68 11.42
N LEU A 52 17.13 -10.41 11.12
CA LEU A 52 16.78 -11.65 11.80
C LEU A 52 17.80 -12.76 11.52
N ALA A 53 18.23 -12.91 10.26
CA ALA A 53 19.26 -13.87 9.89
C ALA A 53 20.58 -13.54 10.59
N LEU A 54 21.00 -12.28 10.62
CA LEU A 54 22.22 -11.86 11.31
C LEU A 54 22.16 -12.19 12.81
N LEU A 55 21.03 -11.91 13.47
CA LEU A 55 20.82 -12.27 14.87
C LEU A 55 20.90 -13.79 15.09
N SER A 56 20.25 -14.56 14.22
CA SER A 56 20.28 -16.03 14.30
C SER A 56 21.69 -16.59 14.14
N TYR A 57 22.42 -16.16 13.11
CA TYR A 57 23.80 -16.59 12.86
C TYR A 57 24.71 -16.18 14.03
N PHE A 58 24.56 -14.97 14.55
CA PHE A 58 25.31 -14.51 15.72
C PHE A 58 25.10 -15.40 16.95
N THR A 59 23.85 -15.82 17.22
CA THR A 59 23.58 -16.74 18.33
C THR A 59 24.25 -18.10 18.16
N PHE A 60 24.30 -18.61 16.92
CA PHE A 60 25.00 -19.85 16.58
C PHE A 60 26.52 -19.72 16.69
N SER A 61 27.10 -18.61 16.24
CA SER A 61 28.53 -18.30 16.40
C SER A 61 28.93 -18.20 17.87
N VAL A 62 28.13 -17.54 18.72
CA VAL A 62 28.37 -17.47 20.17
C VAL A 62 28.31 -18.86 20.81
N SER A 63 27.35 -19.70 20.42
CA SER A 63 27.26 -21.08 20.91
C SER A 63 28.51 -21.89 20.58
N GLU A 64 29.10 -21.66 19.41
CA GLU A 64 30.29 -22.41 18.97
C GLU A 64 31.59 -21.90 19.60
N ILE A 65 31.69 -20.58 19.82
CA ILE A 65 32.76 -20.00 20.64
C ILE A 65 32.67 -20.55 22.07
N ASN A 66 31.47 -20.73 22.61
CA ASN A 66 31.28 -21.36 23.91
C ASN A 66 31.76 -22.83 23.90
N ASN A 67 31.51 -23.60 22.83
CA ASN A 67 32.06 -24.95 22.68
C ASN A 67 33.60 -24.95 22.68
N PHE A 68 34.24 -23.98 22.01
CA PHE A 68 35.70 -23.84 22.02
C PHE A 68 36.29 -23.70 23.44
N PHE A 69 35.64 -22.93 24.31
CA PHE A 69 36.14 -22.70 25.68
C PHE A 69 35.75 -23.77 26.69
N PHE A 70 34.55 -24.34 26.59
CA PHE A 70 33.98 -25.19 27.64
C PHE A 70 33.77 -26.65 27.24
N ASN A 71 33.59 -26.96 25.94
CA ASN A 71 33.38 -28.33 25.45
C ASN A 71 34.14 -28.58 24.13
N PRO A 72 35.49 -28.67 24.16
CA PRO A 72 36.29 -28.72 22.93
C PRO A 72 36.00 -29.92 22.02
N GLU A 73 35.45 -31.01 22.57
CA GLU A 73 35.04 -32.20 21.78
C GLU A 73 33.93 -31.89 20.77
N ASN A 74 33.09 -30.88 21.05
CA ASN A 74 31.99 -30.46 20.18
C ASN A 74 32.35 -29.27 19.28
N PHE A 75 33.62 -28.83 19.29
CA PHE A 75 34.05 -27.67 18.51
C PHE A 75 34.39 -28.06 17.07
N HIS A 76 33.75 -27.40 16.11
CA HIS A 76 33.89 -27.59 14.68
C HIS A 76 34.41 -26.30 14.00
N PRO A 77 35.74 -26.17 13.79
CA PRO A 77 36.34 -24.96 13.23
C PRO A 77 35.81 -24.54 11.86
N SER A 78 35.56 -25.53 10.97
CA SER A 78 35.03 -25.28 9.62
C SER A 78 33.59 -24.75 9.65
N TRP A 79 32.82 -25.15 10.65
CA TRP A 79 31.47 -24.67 10.87
C TRP A 79 31.49 -23.21 11.31
N LEU A 80 32.29 -22.87 12.33
CA LEU A 80 32.46 -21.48 12.80
C LEU A 80 32.94 -20.55 11.66
N ALA A 81 33.91 -20.99 10.86
CA ALA A 81 34.40 -20.22 9.71
C ALA A 81 33.28 -19.91 8.71
N THR A 82 32.39 -20.88 8.44
CA THR A 82 31.23 -20.69 7.56
C THR A 82 30.25 -19.69 8.16
N GLN A 83 29.95 -19.78 9.46
CA GLN A 83 29.06 -18.82 10.15
C GLN A 83 29.58 -17.39 10.02
N ILE A 84 30.88 -17.17 10.30
CA ILE A 84 31.52 -15.86 10.18
C ILE A 84 31.42 -15.32 8.74
N VAL A 85 31.66 -16.16 7.73
CA VAL A 85 31.54 -15.74 6.32
C VAL A 85 30.11 -15.32 5.99
N VAL A 86 29.10 -16.07 6.45
CA VAL A 86 27.69 -15.72 6.24
C VAL A 86 27.35 -14.42 6.98
N GLU A 87 27.76 -14.24 8.23
CA GLU A 87 27.54 -13.01 8.99
C GLU A 87 28.15 -11.78 8.30
N CYS A 88 29.41 -11.89 7.85
CA CYS A 88 30.07 -10.84 7.09
C CYS A 88 29.29 -10.53 5.80
N GLY A 89 28.86 -11.56 5.07
CA GLY A 89 28.03 -11.42 3.88
C GLY A 89 26.68 -10.76 4.15
N LEU A 90 26.01 -11.10 5.26
CA LEU A 90 24.74 -10.52 5.68
C LEU A 90 24.92 -9.04 6.07
N ILE A 91 25.99 -8.69 6.77
CA ILE A 91 26.33 -7.29 7.11
C ILE A 91 26.57 -6.48 5.83
N ILE A 92 27.39 -7.00 4.91
CA ILE A 92 27.66 -6.35 3.61
C ILE A 92 26.35 -6.20 2.82
N GLY A 93 25.53 -7.25 2.75
CA GLY A 93 24.24 -7.23 2.09
C GLY A 93 23.28 -6.17 2.68
N LEU A 94 23.25 -6.05 4.01
CA LEU A 94 22.45 -5.05 4.72
C LEU A 94 22.96 -3.62 4.44
N LEU A 95 24.28 -3.42 4.39
CA LEU A 95 24.88 -2.14 4.00
C LEU A 95 24.53 -1.78 2.56
N ILE A 96 24.66 -2.71 1.60
CA ILE A 96 24.28 -2.50 0.20
C ILE A 96 22.79 -2.18 0.08
N LEU A 97 21.92 -2.82 0.86
CA LEU A 97 20.47 -2.56 0.86
C LEU A 97 20.14 -1.11 1.21
N ARG A 98 20.98 -0.43 2.00
CA ARG A 98 20.83 1.00 2.35
C ARG A 98 21.32 1.94 1.24
N THR A 99 22.21 1.48 0.36
CA THR A 99 22.76 2.28 -0.76
C THR A 99 21.77 2.44 -1.93
N PRO A 100 21.99 3.40 -2.85
CA PRO A 100 21.17 3.55 -4.06
C PRO A 100 21.09 2.29 -4.92
N LEU A 101 22.16 1.48 -4.95
CA LEU A 101 22.20 0.22 -5.70
C LEU A 101 21.17 -0.78 -5.17
N GLY A 102 21.15 -0.98 -3.85
CA GLY A 102 20.19 -1.88 -3.19
C GLY A 102 18.74 -1.38 -3.31
N GLN A 103 18.54 -0.06 -3.34
CA GLN A 103 17.22 0.54 -3.57
C GLN A 103 16.71 0.34 -5.00
N LYS A 104 17.60 0.40 -5.99
CA LYS A 104 17.25 0.22 -7.42
C LYS A 104 16.98 -1.24 -7.76
N HIS A 105 17.72 -2.17 -7.16
CA HIS A 105 17.67 -3.61 -7.50
C HIS A 105 17.32 -4.52 -6.30
N PRO A 106 16.12 -4.40 -5.70
CA PRO A 106 15.73 -5.20 -4.54
C PRO A 106 15.60 -6.70 -4.86
N ALA A 107 15.29 -7.06 -6.10
CA ALA A 107 15.23 -8.46 -6.55
C ALA A 107 16.61 -9.15 -6.47
N SER A 108 17.67 -8.46 -6.91
CA SER A 108 19.04 -8.97 -6.82
C SER A 108 19.47 -9.13 -5.35
N MET A 109 19.04 -8.21 -4.49
CA MET A 109 19.30 -8.27 -3.05
C MET A 109 18.60 -9.45 -2.38
N PHE A 110 17.40 -9.80 -2.84
CA PHE A 110 16.69 -11.00 -2.39
C PHE A 110 17.44 -12.29 -2.75
N LEU A 111 17.95 -12.40 -3.99
CA LEU A 111 18.72 -13.57 -4.40
C LEU A 111 20.05 -13.65 -3.65
N LEU A 112 20.75 -12.52 -3.46
CA LEU A 112 21.96 -12.46 -2.65
C LEU A 112 21.69 -12.95 -1.23
N PHE A 113 20.65 -12.42 -0.57
CA PHE A 113 20.26 -12.84 0.77
C PHE A 113 20.05 -14.36 0.83
N SER A 114 19.34 -14.91 -0.15
CA SER A 114 19.08 -16.34 -0.19
C SER A 114 20.34 -17.17 -0.31
N TRP A 115 21.15 -16.87 -1.33
CA TRP A 115 22.30 -17.69 -1.66
C TRP A 115 23.44 -17.54 -0.65
N LEU A 116 23.55 -16.38 0.03
CA LEU A 116 24.44 -16.24 1.17
C LEU A 116 24.11 -17.25 2.28
N VAL A 117 22.83 -17.44 2.59
CA VAL A 117 22.40 -18.36 3.65
C VAL A 117 22.44 -19.83 3.19
N THR A 118 22.09 -20.12 1.94
CA THR A 118 21.95 -21.52 1.47
C THR A 118 23.19 -22.09 0.78
N ILE A 119 23.90 -21.30 -0.04
CA ILE A 119 25.03 -21.79 -0.84
C ILE A 119 26.32 -21.75 -0.03
N THR A 120 26.52 -20.78 0.87
CA THR A 120 27.76 -20.70 1.67
C THR A 120 28.02 -21.95 2.51
N PRO A 121 27.06 -22.50 3.29
CA PRO A 121 27.27 -23.77 3.98
C PRO A 121 27.49 -24.95 3.02
N GLN A 122 26.89 -24.89 1.84
CA GLN A 122 27.05 -25.92 0.83
C GLN A 122 28.43 -25.92 0.15
N ILE A 123 29.06 -24.75 0.05
CA ILE A 123 30.46 -24.61 -0.39
C ILE A 123 31.37 -25.37 0.59
N ARG A 124 31.12 -25.29 1.91
CA ARG A 124 31.89 -26.06 2.90
C ARG A 124 31.82 -27.56 2.66
N GLU A 125 30.62 -28.10 2.44
CA GLU A 125 30.45 -29.54 2.13
C GLU A 125 31.19 -29.92 0.83
N THR A 126 31.07 -29.06 -0.20
CA THR A 126 31.78 -29.24 -1.47
C THR A 126 33.30 -29.28 -1.28
N LEU A 127 33.86 -28.38 -0.44
CA LEU A 127 35.28 -28.36 -0.10
C LEU A 127 35.72 -29.59 0.70
N SER A 128 34.80 -30.24 1.42
CA SER A 128 35.06 -31.51 2.11
C SER A 128 35.04 -32.72 1.18
N GLY A 129 34.73 -32.53 -0.11
CA GLY A 129 34.67 -33.60 -1.11
C GLY A 129 33.33 -34.35 -1.15
N VAL A 130 32.30 -33.84 -0.47
CA VAL A 130 31.00 -34.50 -0.33
C VAL A 130 29.88 -33.61 -0.89
N ALA A 131 28.96 -34.24 -1.61
CA ALA A 131 27.69 -33.64 -1.99
C ALA A 131 26.60 -34.07 -1.00
N ARG A 132 26.31 -33.20 -0.02
CA ARG A 132 25.24 -33.41 0.97
C ARG A 132 24.21 -32.27 0.89
N ALA A 133 22.93 -32.63 0.76
CA ALA A 133 21.84 -31.65 0.76
C ALA A 133 21.46 -31.23 2.19
N SER A 134 21.11 -29.97 2.40
CA SER A 134 20.72 -29.48 3.73
C SER A 134 19.22 -29.65 3.96
N ILE A 135 18.84 -30.54 4.89
CA ILE A 135 17.43 -30.77 5.25
C ILE A 135 16.88 -29.76 6.27
N ILE A 136 17.75 -28.92 6.86
CA ILE A 136 17.35 -27.89 7.83
C ILE A 136 17.47 -26.51 7.18
N GLU A 137 18.64 -26.15 6.64
CA GLU A 137 18.90 -24.78 6.20
C GLU A 137 18.07 -24.39 4.97
N TRP A 138 17.95 -25.27 3.97
CA TRP A 138 17.19 -24.94 2.75
C TRP A 138 15.70 -24.78 3.06
N PRO A 139 15.01 -25.74 3.71
CA PRO A 139 13.60 -25.58 4.03
C PRO A 139 13.34 -24.39 4.94
N LEU A 140 14.18 -24.18 5.97
CA LEU A 140 14.06 -23.03 6.87
C LEU A 140 14.19 -21.71 6.10
N MET A 141 15.18 -21.62 5.20
CA MET A 141 15.38 -20.42 4.40
C MET A 141 14.19 -20.17 3.45
N PHE A 142 13.76 -21.17 2.68
CA PHE A 142 12.64 -21.01 1.75
C PHE A 142 11.34 -20.68 2.45
N PHE A 143 11.07 -21.30 3.61
CA PHE A 143 9.90 -21.00 4.42
C PHE A 143 9.96 -19.59 5.01
N SER A 144 11.13 -19.18 5.52
CA SER A 144 11.33 -17.83 6.05
C SER A 144 11.14 -16.76 4.97
N GLN A 145 11.63 -17.00 3.74
CA GLN A 145 11.40 -16.10 2.62
C GLN A 145 9.93 -16.05 2.23
N ALA A 146 9.28 -17.19 2.09
CA ALA A 146 7.86 -17.28 1.75
C ALA A 146 6.98 -16.56 2.78
N THR A 147 7.37 -16.57 4.06
CA THR A 147 6.63 -15.93 5.15
C THR A 147 6.94 -14.43 5.28
N LEU A 148 8.22 -14.06 5.26
CA LEU A 148 8.66 -12.69 5.52
C LEU A 148 8.57 -11.80 4.28
N ILE A 149 8.78 -12.35 3.09
CA ILE A 149 8.84 -11.63 1.82
C ILE A 149 7.89 -12.32 0.80
N PRO A 150 6.58 -12.36 1.08
CA PRO A 150 5.61 -13.15 0.31
C PRO A 150 5.22 -12.49 -1.03
N VAL A 151 6.13 -11.79 -1.69
CA VAL A 151 5.83 -11.07 -2.94
C VAL A 151 6.78 -11.45 -4.05
N TYR A 152 6.21 -11.52 -5.27
CA TYR A 152 6.90 -11.87 -6.50
C TYR A 152 7.44 -13.32 -6.51
N TRP A 153 6.51 -14.27 -6.66
CA TRP A 153 6.78 -15.71 -6.68
C TRP A 153 7.94 -16.17 -7.61
N PRO A 154 8.22 -15.56 -8.78
CA PRO A 154 9.34 -16.00 -9.62
C PRO A 154 10.70 -15.87 -8.92
N LEU A 155 10.87 -14.91 -8.01
CA LEU A 155 12.13 -14.77 -7.26
C LEU A 155 12.37 -15.95 -6.32
N HIS A 156 11.31 -16.46 -5.68
CA HIS A 156 11.40 -17.62 -4.80
C HIS A 156 11.75 -18.87 -5.60
N LEU A 157 11.14 -19.03 -6.78
CA LEU A 157 11.49 -20.12 -7.69
C LEU A 157 12.95 -20.03 -8.16
N ILE A 158 13.41 -18.85 -8.61
CA ILE A 158 14.79 -18.65 -9.06
C ILE A 158 15.78 -18.90 -7.91
N SER A 159 15.46 -18.43 -6.70
CA SER A 159 16.25 -18.67 -5.51
C SER A 159 16.47 -20.16 -5.26
N GLN A 160 15.38 -20.93 -5.22
CA GLN A 160 15.40 -22.38 -4.99
C GLN A 160 16.11 -23.14 -6.11
N LEU A 161 15.80 -22.83 -7.37
CA LEU A 161 16.47 -23.42 -8.52
C LEU A 161 17.97 -23.14 -8.50
N GLY A 162 18.41 -21.96 -8.07
CA GLY A 162 19.83 -21.65 -7.90
C GLY A 162 20.55 -22.60 -6.95
N VAL A 163 19.92 -22.96 -5.83
CA VAL A 163 20.48 -23.93 -4.86
C VAL A 163 20.55 -25.33 -5.48
N PHE A 164 19.51 -25.77 -6.18
CA PHE A 164 19.51 -27.08 -6.85
C PHE A 164 20.52 -27.15 -7.99
N VAL A 165 20.64 -26.10 -8.79
CA VAL A 165 21.62 -26.01 -9.88
C VAL A 165 23.03 -26.04 -9.32
N TYR A 166 23.30 -25.34 -8.22
CA TYR A 166 24.59 -25.41 -7.54
C TYR A 166 24.86 -26.84 -7.04
N TYR A 167 23.92 -27.44 -6.31
CA TYR A 167 24.06 -28.82 -5.79
C TYR A 167 24.36 -29.85 -6.87
N GLN A 168 23.56 -29.86 -7.93
CA GLN A 168 23.71 -30.84 -9.00
C GLN A 168 24.93 -30.54 -9.86
N GLY A 169 25.24 -29.25 -10.06
CA GLY A 169 26.41 -28.79 -10.79
C GLY A 169 27.71 -29.24 -10.13
N THR A 170 27.89 -28.99 -8.82
CA THR A 170 29.12 -29.40 -8.12
C THR A 170 29.23 -30.92 -8.02
N LYS A 171 28.11 -31.62 -7.79
CA LYS A 171 28.06 -33.09 -7.77
C LYS A 171 28.60 -33.69 -9.08
N ILE A 172 28.13 -33.20 -10.22
CA ILE A 172 28.51 -33.73 -11.54
C ILE A 172 29.91 -33.26 -11.93
N LEU A 173 30.20 -31.96 -11.79
CA LEU A 173 31.45 -31.35 -12.27
C LEU A 173 32.67 -31.83 -11.49
N LEU A 174 32.53 -32.02 -10.17
CA LEU A 174 33.62 -32.42 -9.28
C LEU A 174 33.58 -33.92 -8.93
N ASN A 175 32.62 -34.68 -9.49
CA ASN A 175 32.42 -36.10 -9.24
C ASN A 175 32.38 -36.45 -7.72
N LEU A 176 31.62 -35.65 -6.96
CA LEU A 176 31.59 -35.74 -5.50
C LEU A 176 30.82 -36.97 -5.04
N LYS A 177 31.26 -37.56 -3.91
CA LYS A 177 30.51 -38.61 -3.24
C LYS A 177 29.20 -38.05 -2.69
N VAL A 178 28.09 -38.66 -3.05
CA VAL A 178 26.77 -38.28 -2.53
C VAL A 178 26.59 -38.92 -1.16
N GLU A 179 26.35 -38.09 -0.15
CA GLU A 179 26.00 -38.56 1.18
C GLU A 179 24.60 -38.09 1.54
N LEU A 180 23.77 -39.05 1.94
CA LEU A 180 22.42 -38.74 2.36
C LEU A 180 22.47 -38.03 3.72
N PRO A 181 21.58 -37.05 3.96
CA PRO A 181 21.64 -36.23 5.17
C PRO A 181 21.33 -37.00 6.46
N ALA A 182 20.64 -38.13 6.34
CA ALA A 182 20.34 -39.03 7.44
C ALA A 182 20.21 -40.48 6.93
N ASP A 183 20.60 -41.44 7.77
CA ASP A 183 20.69 -42.87 7.41
C ASP A 183 19.34 -43.49 7.02
N TRP A 184 18.25 -42.95 7.57
CA TRP A 184 16.89 -43.41 7.28
C TRP A 184 16.30 -42.81 5.99
N MET A 185 16.99 -41.86 5.36
CA MET A 185 16.50 -41.23 4.13
C MET A 185 16.95 -42.01 2.90
N THR A 186 16.06 -42.11 1.91
CA THR A 186 16.42 -42.50 0.54
C THR A 186 16.54 -41.26 -0.35
N ALA A 187 17.22 -41.38 -1.49
CA ALA A 187 17.33 -40.29 -2.46
C ALA A 187 15.95 -39.83 -2.97
N ASP A 188 15.05 -40.79 -3.22
CA ASP A 188 13.67 -40.52 -3.66
C ASP A 188 12.87 -39.77 -2.60
N PHE A 189 13.01 -40.16 -1.32
CA PHE A 189 12.37 -39.46 -0.22
C PHE A 189 12.89 -38.03 -0.07
N LEU A 190 14.21 -37.83 -0.15
CA LEU A 190 14.83 -36.49 -0.11
C LEU A 190 14.31 -35.61 -1.25
N PHE A 191 14.24 -36.13 -2.47
CA PHE A 191 13.69 -35.41 -3.61
C PHE A 191 12.23 -35.03 -3.39
N LEU A 192 11.40 -35.98 -2.97
CA LEU A 192 9.98 -35.75 -2.71
C LEU A 192 9.77 -34.71 -1.60
N TYR A 193 10.54 -34.81 -0.52
CA TYR A 193 10.54 -33.85 0.59
C TYR A 193 10.83 -32.42 0.11
N LEU A 194 11.95 -32.24 -0.62
CA LEU A 194 12.35 -30.92 -1.13
C LEU A 194 11.36 -30.39 -2.18
N PHE A 195 10.82 -31.27 -3.03
CA PHE A 195 9.80 -30.92 -4.01
C PHE A 195 8.56 -30.33 -3.31
N TRP A 196 8.00 -31.00 -2.31
CA TRP A 196 6.81 -30.53 -1.62
C TRP A 196 7.05 -29.24 -0.83
N ILE A 197 8.21 -29.10 -0.17
CA ILE A 197 8.57 -27.84 0.50
C ILE A 197 8.61 -26.68 -0.49
N CYS A 198 9.30 -26.85 -1.62
CA CYS A 198 9.41 -25.81 -2.63
C CYS A 198 8.05 -25.50 -3.26
N LEU A 199 7.24 -26.53 -3.56
CA LEU A 199 5.91 -26.36 -4.13
C LEU A 199 4.99 -25.58 -3.18
N ILE A 200 4.95 -25.95 -1.90
CA ILE A 200 4.12 -25.28 -0.89
C ILE A 200 4.57 -23.82 -0.71
N CYS A 201 5.87 -23.57 -0.64
CA CYS A 201 6.41 -22.21 -0.52
C CYS A 201 6.04 -21.34 -1.74
N ASN A 202 6.24 -21.84 -2.96
CA ASN A 202 5.89 -21.07 -4.16
C ASN A 202 4.38 -20.87 -4.29
N LEU A 203 3.57 -21.90 -4.00
CA LEU A 203 2.12 -21.80 -4.03
C LEU A 203 1.63 -20.76 -3.02
N SER A 204 2.17 -20.78 -1.80
CA SER A 204 1.87 -19.80 -0.76
C SER A 204 2.16 -18.37 -1.23
N VAL A 205 3.36 -18.12 -1.77
CA VAL A 205 3.76 -16.81 -2.29
C VAL A 205 2.92 -16.39 -3.50
N TYR A 206 2.60 -17.32 -4.40
CA TYR A 206 1.75 -17.06 -5.56
C TYR A 206 0.35 -16.60 -5.14
N LEU A 207 -0.27 -17.33 -4.20
CA LEU A 207 -1.59 -16.98 -3.68
C LEU A 207 -1.57 -15.63 -2.96
N TYR A 208 -0.52 -15.36 -2.18
CA TYR A 208 -0.36 -14.07 -1.52
C TYR A 208 -0.18 -12.92 -2.52
N ASP A 209 0.72 -13.05 -3.51
CA ASP A 209 0.94 -12.00 -4.52
C ASP A 209 -0.35 -11.72 -5.32
N ARG A 210 -1.14 -12.76 -5.61
CA ARG A 210 -2.45 -12.61 -6.26
C ARG A 210 -3.44 -11.87 -5.37
N LEU A 211 -3.54 -12.23 -4.09
CA LEU A 211 -4.41 -11.57 -3.12
C LEU A 211 -4.02 -10.09 -2.95
N ALA A 212 -2.74 -9.81 -2.73
CA ALA A 212 -2.21 -8.46 -2.55
C ALA A 212 -2.45 -7.58 -3.78
N ARG A 213 -2.27 -8.13 -4.99
CA ARG A 213 -2.57 -7.42 -6.24
C ARG A 213 -4.06 -7.13 -6.39
N SER A 214 -4.93 -8.07 -6.02
CA SER A 214 -6.37 -7.87 -6.03
C SER A 214 -6.77 -6.76 -5.06
N GLU A 215 -6.28 -6.81 -3.82
CA GLU A 215 -6.57 -5.81 -2.80
C GLU A 215 -6.12 -4.41 -3.23
N PHE A 216 -4.91 -4.28 -3.79
CA PHE A 216 -4.40 -3.02 -4.32
C PHE A 216 -5.34 -2.41 -5.37
N ASN A 217 -5.78 -3.22 -6.32
CA ASN A 217 -6.66 -2.79 -7.40
C ASN A 217 -8.06 -2.42 -6.87
N SER A 218 -8.61 -3.21 -5.95
CA SER A 218 -9.91 -2.93 -5.32
C SER A 218 -9.87 -1.61 -4.54
N ARG A 219 -8.81 -1.34 -3.78
CA ARG A 219 -8.64 -0.07 -3.05
C ARG A 219 -8.54 1.13 -3.99
N LYS A 220 -7.78 1.02 -5.09
CA LYS A 220 -7.69 2.08 -6.11
C LYS A 220 -9.02 2.30 -6.83
N ALA A 221 -9.79 1.25 -7.10
CA ALA A 221 -11.12 1.37 -7.69
C ALA A 221 -12.09 2.07 -6.72
N LEU A 222 -12.05 1.71 -5.43
CA LEU A 222 -12.87 2.35 -4.40
C LEU A 222 -12.54 3.84 -4.23
N GLU A 223 -11.25 4.19 -4.23
CA GLU A 223 -10.79 5.60 -4.17
C GLU A 223 -11.35 6.42 -5.34
N LYS A 224 -11.28 5.88 -6.56
CA LYS A 224 -11.85 6.54 -7.75
C LYS A 224 -13.38 6.68 -7.67
N ALA A 225 -14.07 5.61 -7.26
CA ALA A 225 -15.53 5.64 -7.11
C ALA A 225 -15.96 6.67 -6.05
N TYR A 226 -15.22 6.78 -4.94
CA TYR A 226 -15.49 7.78 -3.92
C TYR A 226 -15.33 9.21 -4.45
N ILE A 227 -14.28 9.49 -5.22
CA ILE A 227 -14.08 10.81 -5.84
C ILE A 227 -15.24 11.13 -6.79
N GLN A 228 -15.64 10.19 -7.65
CA GLN A 228 -16.76 10.39 -8.58
C GLN A 228 -18.08 10.65 -7.85
N VAL A 229 -18.39 9.87 -6.82
CA VAL A 229 -19.60 10.09 -6.00
C VAL A 229 -19.56 11.47 -5.35
N LYS A 230 -18.41 11.91 -4.86
CA LYS A 230 -18.24 13.22 -4.25
C LYS A 230 -18.46 14.35 -5.28
N GLU A 231 -17.87 14.25 -6.47
CA GLU A 231 -18.06 15.23 -7.55
C GLU A 231 -19.53 15.31 -8.01
N GLU A 232 -20.19 14.17 -8.18
CA GLU A 232 -21.62 14.13 -8.53
C GLU A 232 -22.50 14.69 -7.39
N GLN A 233 -22.14 14.44 -6.14
CA GLN A 233 -22.85 15.01 -4.99
C GLN A 233 -22.71 16.54 -4.95
N GLU A 234 -21.49 17.07 -5.11
CA GLU A 234 -21.25 18.52 -5.16
C GLU A 234 -21.97 19.18 -6.33
N ARG A 235 -21.96 18.54 -7.51
CA ARG A 235 -22.70 19.01 -8.69
C ARG A 235 -24.21 19.00 -8.45
N SER A 236 -24.74 17.92 -7.88
CA SER A 236 -26.16 17.81 -7.55
C SER A 236 -26.59 18.88 -6.54
N GLU A 237 -25.75 19.16 -5.53
CA GLU A 237 -26.01 20.19 -4.52
C GLU A 237 -25.97 21.60 -5.11
N SER A 238 -24.99 21.92 -5.96
CA SER A 238 -24.92 23.21 -6.65
C SER A 238 -26.14 23.43 -7.54
N LEU A 239 -26.56 22.42 -8.33
CA LEU A 239 -27.75 22.53 -9.18
C LEU A 239 -29.04 22.71 -8.36
N LEU A 240 -29.16 22.02 -7.23
CA LEU A 240 -30.31 22.13 -6.35
C LEU A 240 -30.41 23.54 -5.75
N LEU A 241 -29.29 24.12 -5.30
CA LEU A 241 -29.22 25.48 -4.76
C LEU A 241 -29.41 26.57 -5.81
N ASN A 242 -29.15 26.29 -7.10
CA ASN A 242 -29.47 27.20 -8.20
C ASN A 242 -30.98 27.30 -8.49
N ILE A 243 -31.79 26.33 -8.04
CA ILE A 243 -33.24 26.29 -8.29
C ILE A 243 -34.03 26.65 -7.03
N LEU A 244 -33.54 26.25 -5.85
CA LEU A 244 -34.24 26.38 -4.58
C LEU A 244 -33.40 27.15 -3.55
N PRO A 245 -34.04 28.01 -2.73
CA PRO A 245 -33.38 28.64 -1.61
C PRO A 245 -32.81 27.61 -0.62
N HIS A 246 -31.72 27.97 0.06
CA HIS A 246 -30.98 27.05 0.94
C HIS A 246 -31.86 26.39 2.02
N SER A 247 -32.75 27.16 2.63
CA SER A 247 -33.68 26.70 3.69
C SER A 247 -34.67 25.64 3.18
N ILE A 248 -35.21 25.84 1.98
CA ILE A 248 -36.16 24.92 1.32
C ILE A 248 -35.44 23.65 0.85
N ALA A 249 -34.26 23.81 0.25
CA ALA A 249 -33.39 22.71 -0.15
C ALA A 249 -33.05 21.77 1.01
N GLN A 250 -32.67 22.31 2.16
CA GLN A 250 -32.32 21.52 3.35
C GLN A 250 -33.55 20.79 3.93
N ARG A 251 -34.71 21.44 3.99
CA ARG A 251 -35.96 20.80 4.43
C ARG A 251 -36.38 19.66 3.53
N LEU A 252 -36.31 19.82 2.21
CA LEU A 252 -36.63 18.75 1.25
C LEU A 252 -35.68 17.55 1.36
N LYS A 253 -34.39 17.78 1.64
CA LYS A 253 -33.41 16.72 1.88
C LYS A 253 -33.75 15.89 3.13
N LEU A 254 -34.20 16.55 4.21
CA LEU A 254 -34.55 15.89 5.48
C LEU A 254 -35.91 15.18 5.40
N GLN A 255 -36.89 15.83 4.79
CA GLN A 255 -38.26 15.33 4.68
C GLN A 255 -38.81 15.64 3.29
N PRO A 256 -38.88 14.63 2.40
CA PRO A 256 -39.47 14.78 1.06
C PRO A 256 -40.99 14.87 1.16
N SER A 257 -41.49 16.01 1.60
CA SER A 257 -42.92 16.31 1.68
C SER A 257 -43.22 17.67 1.05
N THR A 258 -44.48 17.89 0.69
CA THR A 258 -44.94 19.20 0.24
C THR A 258 -44.61 20.27 1.27
N ILE A 259 -43.92 21.33 0.84
CA ILE A 259 -43.63 22.51 1.67
C ILE A 259 -44.63 23.59 1.29
N ALA A 260 -45.43 24.01 2.26
CA ALA A 260 -46.41 25.08 2.13
C ALA A 260 -46.43 25.86 3.45
N ASP A 261 -45.62 26.92 3.51
CA ASP A 261 -45.51 27.76 4.69
C ASP A 261 -46.42 29.00 4.57
N SER A 262 -46.90 29.49 5.71
CA SER A 262 -47.74 30.69 5.83
C SER A 262 -46.92 31.80 6.49
N PHE A 263 -46.81 32.94 5.82
CA PHE A 263 -46.14 34.13 6.34
C PHE A 263 -47.17 35.21 6.68
N THR A 264 -47.16 35.72 7.92
CA THR A 264 -48.10 36.77 8.36
C THR A 264 -47.68 38.16 7.91
N ASP A 265 -46.36 38.38 7.77
CA ASP A 265 -45.76 39.67 7.48
C ASP A 265 -44.75 39.52 6.33
N ALA A 266 -45.23 39.65 5.10
CA ALA A 266 -44.40 39.60 3.89
C ALA A 266 -44.70 40.77 2.96
N GLY A 267 -43.66 41.32 2.33
CA GLY A 267 -43.76 42.37 1.32
C GLY A 267 -43.39 41.82 -0.05
N VAL A 268 -44.18 42.13 -1.09
CA VAL A 268 -43.91 41.70 -2.48
C VAL A 268 -43.70 42.94 -3.35
N LEU A 269 -42.60 42.97 -4.10
CA LEU A 269 -42.30 44.03 -5.07
C LEU A 269 -42.30 43.46 -6.48
N PHE A 270 -42.99 44.16 -7.37
CA PHE A 270 -42.89 43.99 -8.82
C PHE A 270 -42.28 45.24 -9.41
N ALA A 271 -41.23 45.08 -10.22
CA ALA A 271 -40.60 46.16 -10.98
C ALA A 271 -40.59 45.77 -12.46
N ASP A 272 -40.98 46.68 -13.34
CA ASP A 272 -41.11 46.41 -14.78
C ASP A 272 -40.42 47.52 -15.59
N ILE A 273 -39.79 47.15 -16.72
CA ILE A 273 -39.07 48.11 -17.56
C ILE A 273 -40.06 48.83 -18.47
N VAL A 274 -40.33 50.09 -18.16
CA VAL A 274 -41.23 50.92 -18.98
C VAL A 274 -40.67 51.08 -20.40
N GLY A 275 -41.51 50.79 -21.40
CA GLY A 275 -41.15 50.95 -22.82
C GLY A 275 -40.29 49.82 -23.40
N PHE A 276 -40.15 48.70 -22.70
CA PHE A 276 -39.34 47.56 -23.16
C PHE A 276 -39.77 47.03 -24.53
N THR A 277 -41.07 46.96 -24.83
CA THR A 277 -41.57 46.49 -26.13
C THR A 277 -40.97 47.28 -27.30
N GLU A 278 -40.91 48.61 -27.20
CA GLU A 278 -40.29 49.44 -28.24
C GLU A 278 -38.77 49.29 -28.29
N LEU A 279 -38.11 49.13 -27.14
CA LEU A 279 -36.68 48.87 -27.05
C LEU A 279 -36.33 47.53 -27.72
N SER A 280 -37.08 46.47 -27.43
CA SER A 280 -36.84 45.12 -27.94
C SER A 280 -36.89 45.02 -29.47
N GLY A 281 -37.69 45.88 -30.13
CA GLY A 281 -37.77 45.96 -31.59
C GLY A 281 -36.60 46.71 -32.24
N ARG A 282 -35.74 47.38 -31.47
CA ARG A 282 -34.59 48.17 -31.96
C ARG A 282 -33.24 47.49 -31.77
N PHE A 283 -33.17 46.44 -30.95
CA PHE A 283 -31.93 45.72 -30.66
C PHE A 283 -31.91 44.36 -31.34
N ASP A 284 -30.71 43.91 -31.73
CA ASP A 284 -30.52 42.52 -32.12
C ASP A 284 -30.70 41.61 -30.88
N PRO A 285 -31.25 40.39 -31.03
CA PRO A 285 -31.57 39.52 -29.90
C PRO A 285 -30.41 39.29 -28.90
N PRO A 286 -29.14 39.09 -29.31
CA PRO A 286 -28.04 38.95 -28.36
C PRO A 286 -27.81 40.21 -27.52
N GLN A 287 -27.88 41.39 -28.14
CA GLN A 287 -27.66 42.67 -27.47
C GLN A 287 -28.75 42.97 -26.44
N LEU A 288 -30.00 42.60 -26.75
CA LEU A 288 -31.12 42.73 -25.82
C LEU A 288 -30.95 41.82 -24.59
N VAL A 289 -30.52 40.58 -24.80
CA VAL A 289 -30.25 39.63 -23.70
C VAL A 289 -29.11 40.13 -22.82
N ASP A 290 -28.03 40.67 -23.41
CA ASP A 290 -26.92 41.22 -22.66
C ASP A 290 -27.33 42.44 -21.81
N LEU A 291 -28.18 43.33 -22.35
CA LEU A 291 -28.72 44.47 -21.61
C LEU A 291 -29.58 44.01 -20.43
N LEU A 292 -30.48 43.05 -20.64
CA LEU A 292 -31.32 42.48 -19.57
C LEU A 292 -30.47 41.81 -18.50
N ASN A 293 -29.44 41.04 -18.89
CA ASN A 293 -28.52 40.41 -17.95
C ASN A 293 -27.79 41.45 -17.08
N GLN A 294 -27.36 42.57 -17.66
CA GLN A 294 -26.72 43.65 -16.88
C GLN A 294 -27.67 44.25 -15.85
N ILE A 295 -28.89 44.61 -16.26
CA ILE A 295 -29.89 45.21 -15.37
C ILE A 295 -30.28 44.24 -14.25
N PHE A 296 -30.60 42.99 -14.60
CA PHE A 296 -31.02 42.00 -13.63
C PHE A 296 -29.88 41.55 -12.71
N SER A 297 -28.62 41.53 -13.16
CA SER A 297 -27.49 41.27 -12.27
C SER A 297 -27.34 42.36 -11.20
N GLU A 298 -27.60 43.62 -11.56
CA GLU A 298 -27.58 44.71 -10.58
C GLU A 298 -28.76 44.62 -9.59
N PHE A 299 -29.94 44.22 -10.08
CA PHE A 299 -31.09 43.97 -9.21
C PHE A 299 -30.87 42.77 -8.28
N ASP A 300 -30.19 41.72 -8.75
CA ASP A 300 -29.80 40.56 -7.96
C ASP A 300 -28.85 41.00 -6.83
N HIS A 301 -27.85 41.82 -7.14
CA HIS A 301 -26.94 42.38 -6.15
C HIS A 301 -27.65 43.27 -5.11
N LEU A 302 -28.58 44.13 -5.53
CA LEU A 302 -29.39 44.93 -4.62
C LEU A 302 -30.30 44.07 -3.73
N ALA A 303 -30.88 43.00 -4.28
CA ALA A 303 -31.69 42.06 -3.51
C ALA A 303 -30.86 41.38 -2.42
N GLU A 304 -29.67 40.88 -2.74
CA GLU A 304 -28.73 40.33 -1.75
C GLU A 304 -28.35 41.35 -0.67
N LEU A 305 -28.01 42.58 -1.07
CA LEU A 305 -27.62 43.65 -0.14
C LEU A 305 -28.73 44.00 0.86
N HIS A 306 -29.98 43.95 0.43
CA HIS A 306 -31.15 44.26 1.24
C HIS A 306 -31.79 43.03 1.90
N GLY A 307 -31.20 41.84 1.75
CA GLY A 307 -31.75 40.60 2.29
C GLY A 307 -33.13 40.24 1.73
N LEU A 308 -33.38 40.58 0.46
CA LEU A 308 -34.59 40.27 -0.28
C LEU A 308 -34.41 38.96 -1.06
N GLU A 309 -35.45 38.14 -1.11
CA GLU A 309 -35.44 36.89 -1.88
C GLU A 309 -35.96 37.15 -3.30
N LYS A 310 -35.15 36.87 -4.32
CA LYS A 310 -35.58 36.87 -5.71
C LYS A 310 -36.47 35.68 -6.00
N ILE A 311 -37.67 35.93 -6.51
CA ILE A 311 -38.61 34.86 -6.87
C ILE A 311 -38.44 34.43 -8.32
N LYS A 312 -38.47 35.38 -9.25
CA LYS A 312 -38.33 35.13 -10.70
C LYS A 312 -38.24 36.43 -11.50
N THR A 313 -37.78 36.30 -12.74
CA THR A 313 -38.04 37.26 -13.81
C THR A 313 -39.24 36.80 -14.64
N ILE A 314 -40.00 37.75 -15.18
CA ILE A 314 -41.16 37.50 -16.05
C ILE A 314 -41.03 38.45 -17.24
N GLY A 315 -40.31 38.02 -18.28
CA GLY A 315 -39.97 38.91 -19.40
C GLY A 315 -39.06 40.05 -18.93
N ASP A 316 -39.56 41.27 -19.03
CA ASP A 316 -38.97 42.54 -18.60
C ASP A 316 -39.25 42.92 -17.14
N ALA A 317 -40.09 42.14 -16.44
CA ALA A 317 -40.40 42.34 -15.04
C ALA A 317 -39.53 41.51 -14.09
N TYR A 318 -39.24 42.07 -12.92
CA TYR A 318 -38.46 41.50 -11.82
C TYR A 318 -39.32 41.42 -10.55
N MET A 319 -39.31 40.27 -9.86
CA MET A 319 -40.13 40.00 -8.67
C MET A 319 -39.24 39.60 -7.47
N VAL A 320 -39.36 40.33 -6.36
CA VAL A 320 -38.70 40.03 -5.07
C VAL A 320 -39.67 40.06 -3.91
N VAL A 321 -39.33 39.35 -2.84
CA VAL A 321 -40.11 39.27 -1.61
C VAL A 321 -39.22 39.57 -0.40
N SER A 322 -39.81 40.23 0.60
CA SER A 322 -39.23 40.50 1.92
C SER A 322 -40.03 39.76 3.00
N GLY A 323 -39.35 39.32 4.07
CA GLY A 323 -40.00 38.72 5.24
C GLY A 323 -40.21 37.19 5.15
N LEU A 324 -39.36 36.48 4.39
CA LEU A 324 -39.38 35.02 4.24
C LEU A 324 -38.40 34.29 5.16
#